data_AF-A0AAW9BA24-F1
#
_entry.id   AF-A0AAW9BA24-F1
#
_cell.length_a   1.000
_cell.length_b   1.000
_cell.length_c   1.000
_cell.angle_alpha   90.00
_cell.angle_beta   90.00
_cell.angle_gamma   90.00
#
_symmetry.space_group_name_H-M   'P 1'
#
loop_
_entity.id
_entity.type
_entity.pdbx_description
1 polymer ?
#
loop_
_entity_poly.entity_id
_entity_poly.type
_entity_poly.pdbx_seq_one_letter_code
_entity_poly.pdbx_strand_id
1 'polypeptide(L)'
;MKKHTLALCLAAILAPAAHAAEIKVEDLTWKAITFGQSTDMNFGSTILPEKVGVNQVTVNGDVVAAGTLASTFTIESRGGKLANSHEGLTFYYTELPTDVNFTLSADVVLEQLGPETGATPNRQEGAGLMVR
;
A
#
# COMPACT_ATOMS: atom_id res chain seq x y z
N MET A 1 -4.84 -42.30 49.76
CA MET A 1 -5.00 -40.88 49.34
C MET A 1 -4.02 -40.56 48.22
N LYS A 2 -4.60 -40.18 47.06
CA LYS A 2 -4.11 -39.33 45.95
C LYS A 2 -2.61 -39.33 45.59
N LYS A 3 -2.27 -39.89 44.41
CA LYS A 3 -0.99 -39.71 43.71
C LYS A 3 -1.17 -39.19 42.27
N HIS A 4 -1.96 -38.15 42.02
CA HIS A 4 -2.23 -37.68 40.64
C HIS A 4 -2.13 -36.16 40.49
N THR A 5 -0.94 -35.57 40.73
CA THR A 5 -0.77 -34.12 40.47
C THR A 5 0.57 -33.72 39.86
N LEU A 6 1.49 -34.66 39.56
CA LEU A 6 2.82 -34.27 39.07
C LEU A 6 3.01 -34.37 37.54
N ALA A 7 2.07 -34.95 36.80
CA ALA A 7 2.23 -35.18 35.36
C ALA A 7 1.84 -33.98 34.47
N LEU A 8 1.11 -32.98 34.99
CA LEU A 8 0.56 -31.91 34.14
C LEU A 8 1.58 -30.79 33.85
N CYS A 9 2.54 -30.55 34.74
CA CYS A 9 3.51 -29.45 34.56
C CYS A 9 4.62 -29.76 33.54
N LEU A 10 4.93 -31.03 33.27
CA LEU A 10 6.01 -31.39 32.35
C LEU A 10 5.58 -31.32 30.86
N ALA A 11 4.29 -31.47 30.57
CA ALA A 11 3.76 -31.39 29.20
C ALA A 11 3.73 -29.95 28.65
N ALA A 12 3.69 -28.93 29.50
CA ALA A 12 3.70 -27.53 29.08
C ALA A 12 5.07 -27.05 28.56
N ILE A 13 6.17 -27.74 28.93
CA ILE A 13 7.54 -27.36 28.55
C ILE A 13 7.92 -27.95 27.17
N LEU A 14 7.21 -28.98 26.72
CA LEU A 14 7.40 -29.65 25.43
C LEU A 14 6.41 -29.21 24.36
N ALA A 15 5.52 -28.25 24.66
CA ALA A 15 4.72 -27.62 23.63
C ALA A 15 5.70 -26.89 22.69
N PRO A 16 5.72 -27.18 21.38
CA PRO A 16 6.50 -26.40 20.45
C PRO A 16 6.04 -24.95 20.57
N ALA A 17 6.93 -24.08 21.05
CA ALA A 17 6.72 -22.65 20.94
C ALA A 17 6.65 -22.38 19.44
N ALA A 18 5.44 -22.16 18.92
CA ALA A 18 5.25 -21.67 17.57
C ALA A 18 6.01 -20.35 17.47
N HIS A 19 7.24 -20.40 16.96
CA HIS A 19 7.98 -19.21 16.61
C HIS A 19 7.28 -18.65 15.39
N ALA A 20 6.61 -17.50 15.57
CA ALA A 20 6.19 -16.72 14.42
C ALA A 20 7.45 -16.43 13.60
N ALA A 21 7.42 -16.75 12.31
CA ALA A 21 8.51 -16.38 11.42
C ALA A 21 8.63 -14.85 11.42
N GLU A 22 9.79 -14.34 11.80
CA GLU A 22 10.06 -12.91 11.79
C GLU A 22 10.26 -12.47 10.34
N ILE A 23 9.38 -11.59 9.86
CA ILE A 23 9.48 -10.98 8.53
C ILE A 23 10.31 -9.72 8.66
N LYS A 24 11.41 -9.67 7.91
CA LYS A 24 12.25 -8.48 7.81
C LYS A 24 11.83 -7.64 6.60
N VAL A 25 11.78 -6.33 6.77
CA VAL A 25 11.31 -5.41 5.71
C VAL A 25 12.26 -5.45 4.50
N GLU A 26 13.56 -5.65 4.73
CA GLU A 26 14.57 -5.79 3.68
C GLU A 26 14.39 -7.04 2.80
N ASP A 27 13.70 -8.07 3.32
CA ASP A 27 13.43 -9.31 2.59
C ASP A 27 12.12 -9.20 1.76
N LEU A 28 11.34 -8.14 1.95
CA LEU A 28 10.09 -7.91 1.22
C LEU A 28 10.36 -7.28 -0.15
N THR A 29 9.60 -7.74 -1.14
CA THR A 29 9.60 -7.15 -2.48
C THR A 29 8.46 -6.14 -2.62
N TRP A 30 8.84 -4.86 -2.67
CA TRP A 30 7.96 -3.75 -2.94
C TRP A 30 7.84 -3.51 -4.43
N LYS A 31 6.63 -3.22 -4.89
CA LYS A 31 6.27 -3.07 -6.30
C LYS A 31 5.26 -1.95 -6.48
N ALA A 32 5.37 -1.25 -7.60
CA ALA A 32 4.38 -0.27 -8.01
C ALA A 32 3.32 -0.94 -8.90
N ILE A 33 2.07 -0.52 -8.73
CA ILE A 33 0.97 -0.91 -9.61
C ILE A 33 0.00 0.24 -9.78
N THR A 34 -0.50 0.39 -10.98
CA THR A 34 -1.70 1.17 -11.28
C THR A 34 -2.74 0.19 -11.82
N PHE A 35 -3.94 0.19 -11.27
CA PHE A 35 -5.00 -0.70 -11.73
C PHE A 35 -6.34 0.00 -11.85
N GLY A 36 -7.18 -0.57 -12.71
CA GLY A 36 -8.57 -0.18 -12.91
C GLY A 36 -8.79 0.60 -14.20
N GLN A 37 -9.96 0.42 -14.82
CA GLN A 37 -10.30 0.97 -16.15
C GLN A 37 -10.27 2.50 -16.26
N SER A 38 -10.20 3.21 -15.14
CA SER A 38 -10.33 4.66 -15.10
C SER A 38 -9.00 5.41 -15.03
N THR A 39 -7.87 4.70 -15.00
CA THR A 39 -6.52 5.28 -14.79
C THR A 39 -6.06 6.13 -15.96
N ASP A 40 -6.55 5.85 -17.17
CA ASP A 40 -6.18 6.58 -18.40
C ASP A 40 -7.29 7.53 -18.88
N MET A 41 -8.34 7.72 -18.07
CA MET A 41 -9.47 8.56 -18.42
C MET A 41 -9.28 10.00 -17.93
N ASN A 42 -9.56 10.97 -18.80
CA ASN A 42 -9.66 12.38 -18.41
C ASN A 42 -11.07 12.69 -17.90
N PHE A 43 -11.27 12.63 -16.57
CA PHE A 43 -12.53 13.00 -15.96
C PHE A 43 -12.64 14.53 -15.86
N GLY A 44 -13.39 15.15 -16.77
CA GLY A 44 -13.88 16.52 -16.60
C GLY A 44 -12.83 17.62 -16.71
N SER A 45 -11.74 17.41 -17.45
CA SER A 45 -10.72 18.44 -17.72
C SER A 45 -10.05 18.98 -16.45
N THR A 46 -9.92 18.16 -15.41
CA THR A 46 -9.22 18.51 -14.18
C THR A 46 -7.72 18.26 -14.27
N ILE A 47 -7.29 17.50 -15.27
CA ILE A 47 -5.91 17.08 -15.49
C ILE A 47 -5.37 17.84 -16.70
N LEU A 48 -4.11 18.28 -16.61
CA LEU A 48 -3.42 18.89 -17.76
C LEU A 48 -3.37 17.87 -18.92
N PRO A 49 -3.64 18.27 -20.18
CA PRO A 49 -3.72 17.35 -21.31
C PRO A 49 -2.49 16.42 -21.45
N GLU A 50 -1.29 16.94 -21.21
CA GLU A 50 -0.01 16.23 -21.27
C GLU A 50 0.21 15.25 -20.13
N LYS A 51 -0.60 15.32 -19.07
CA LYS A 51 -0.50 14.46 -17.89
C LYS A 51 -1.59 13.39 -17.81
N VAL A 52 -2.54 13.37 -18.74
CA VAL A 52 -3.61 12.35 -18.75
C VAL A 52 -3.00 10.95 -18.88
N GLY A 53 -3.36 10.05 -17.95
CA GLY A 53 -2.85 8.68 -17.93
C GLY A 53 -1.47 8.52 -17.29
N VAL A 54 -0.86 9.62 -16.80
CA VAL A 54 0.37 9.53 -16.02
C VAL A 54 0.04 8.95 -14.65
N ASN A 55 0.43 7.70 -14.45
CA ASN A 55 0.27 7.00 -13.19
C ASN A 55 1.55 6.22 -12.90
N GLN A 56 2.27 6.63 -11.87
CA GLN A 56 3.62 6.13 -11.62
C GLN A 56 4.03 6.30 -10.16
N VAL A 57 5.00 5.48 -9.79
CA VAL A 57 5.76 5.66 -8.55
C VAL A 57 7.21 5.88 -8.97
N THR A 58 7.81 6.96 -8.46
CA THR A 58 9.18 7.32 -8.80
C THR A 58 10.06 7.41 -7.56
N VAL A 59 11.35 7.11 -7.74
CA VAL A 59 12.41 7.30 -6.74
C VAL A 59 13.51 8.10 -7.43
N ASN A 60 13.83 9.27 -6.88
CA ASN A 60 14.79 10.21 -7.49
C ASN A 60 14.47 10.58 -8.95
N GLY A 61 13.18 10.56 -9.33
CA GLY A 61 12.72 10.89 -10.69
C GLY A 61 12.60 9.69 -11.64
N ASP A 62 13.16 8.54 -11.29
CA ASP A 62 13.08 7.33 -12.10
C ASP A 62 11.89 6.46 -11.67
N VAL A 63 11.21 5.82 -12.62
CA VAL A 63 10.12 4.87 -12.33
C VAL A 63 10.66 3.70 -11.52
N VAL A 64 10.01 3.42 -10.39
CA VAL A 64 10.47 2.39 -9.45
C VAL A 64 10.31 0.99 -10.08
N ALA A 65 11.37 0.18 -9.96
CA ALA A 65 11.30 -1.25 -10.25
C ALA A 65 10.94 -2.03 -8.99
N ALA A 66 10.47 -3.28 -9.16
CA ALA A 66 10.24 -4.15 -8.01
C ALA A 66 11.56 -4.42 -7.26
N GLY A 67 11.56 -4.32 -5.94
CA GLY A 67 12.77 -4.47 -5.13
C GLY A 67 12.57 -4.11 -3.66
N THR A 68 13.65 -3.72 -2.98
CA THR A 68 13.60 -3.28 -1.58
C THR A 68 12.80 -2.00 -1.41
N LEU A 69 12.22 -1.78 -0.23
CA LEU A 69 11.53 -0.53 0.10
C LEU A 69 12.44 0.68 -0.09
N ALA A 70 12.01 1.65 -0.89
CA ALA A 70 12.65 2.95 -0.97
C ALA A 70 12.35 3.79 0.29
N SER A 71 13.36 4.50 0.82
CA SER A 71 13.20 5.37 1.98
C SER A 71 12.31 6.60 1.69
N THR A 72 12.24 7.00 0.43
CA THR A 72 11.41 8.11 -0.06
C THR A 72 11.03 7.82 -1.50
N PHE A 73 9.76 8.03 -1.84
CA PHE A 73 9.21 7.84 -3.18
C PHE A 73 8.07 8.83 -3.42
N THR A 74 7.79 9.13 -4.68
CA THR A 74 6.67 9.97 -5.09
C THR A 74 5.65 9.10 -5.82
N ILE A 75 4.37 9.25 -5.46
CA ILE A 75 3.27 8.66 -6.21
C ILE A 75 2.56 9.78 -6.97
N GLU A 76 2.51 9.66 -8.29
CA GLU A 76 1.70 10.52 -9.15
C GLU A 76 0.59 9.67 -9.78
N SER A 77 -0.66 10.11 -9.62
CA SER A 77 -1.83 9.47 -10.22
C SER A 77 -2.68 10.55 -10.89
N ARG A 78 -2.72 10.52 -12.22
CA ARG A 78 -3.42 11.48 -13.09
C ARG A 78 -4.51 10.78 -13.89
N GLY A 79 -5.39 10.20 -13.09
CA GLY A 79 -6.51 9.40 -13.52
C GLY A 79 -6.91 8.51 -12.36
N GLY A 80 -7.96 7.74 -12.59
CA GLY A 80 -8.53 6.86 -11.60
C GLY A 80 -9.68 7.51 -10.84
N LYS A 81 -10.73 6.73 -10.68
CA LYS A 81 -11.93 7.07 -9.93
C LYS A 81 -12.37 5.85 -9.17
N LEU A 82 -12.81 6.04 -7.94
CA LEU A 82 -13.56 5.04 -7.19
C LEU A 82 -15.05 5.37 -7.27
N ALA A 83 -15.78 4.62 -8.08
CA ALA A 83 -17.23 4.75 -8.26
C ALA A 83 -17.85 3.41 -8.69
N ASN A 84 -19.18 3.31 -8.68
CA ASN A 84 -19.90 2.04 -8.93
C ASN A 84 -19.46 1.25 -10.18
N SER A 85 -18.98 1.92 -11.22
CA SER A 85 -18.52 1.32 -12.48
C SER A 85 -17.09 1.71 -12.87
N HIS A 86 -16.35 2.34 -11.94
CA HIS A 86 -14.99 2.79 -12.16
C HIS A 86 -14.13 2.47 -10.95
N GLU A 87 -13.01 1.84 -11.22
CA GLU A 87 -11.90 1.65 -10.30
C GLU A 87 -10.66 2.23 -10.96
N GLY A 88 -9.80 2.84 -10.16
CA GLY A 88 -8.56 3.43 -10.62
C GLY A 88 -7.75 3.96 -9.45
N LEU A 89 -6.64 3.28 -9.15
CA LEU A 89 -5.74 3.63 -8.05
C LEU A 89 -4.30 3.27 -8.42
N THR A 90 -3.36 4.02 -7.86
CA THR A 90 -1.91 3.78 -7.97
C THR A 90 -1.35 3.49 -6.58
N PHE A 91 -0.57 2.41 -6.47
CA PHE A 91 0.00 1.92 -5.22
C PHE A 91 1.48 1.66 -5.36
N TYR A 92 2.20 1.84 -4.25
CA TYR A 92 3.48 1.21 -4.00
C TYR A 92 3.31 0.30 -2.78
N TYR A 93 3.47 -1.01 -2.97
CA TYR A 93 2.99 -1.99 -2.00
C TYR A 93 3.89 -3.21 -1.91
N THR A 94 3.75 -3.92 -0.79
CA THR A 94 4.24 -5.29 -0.59
C THR A 94 3.08 -6.15 -0.08
N GLU A 95 3.21 -7.46 -0.24
CA GLU A 95 2.28 -8.45 0.32
C GLU A 95 2.87 -9.01 1.61
N LEU A 96 2.00 -9.29 2.59
CA LEU A 96 2.34 -9.93 3.85
C LEU A 96 1.48 -11.20 4.03
N PRO A 97 1.99 -12.24 4.73
CA PRO A 97 1.17 -13.35 5.19
C PRO A 97 0.00 -12.86 6.07
N THR A 98 -1.11 -13.58 6.07
CA THR A 98 -2.31 -13.17 6.81
C THR A 98 -2.24 -13.44 8.31
N ASP A 99 -1.20 -14.13 8.77
CA ASP A 99 -1.00 -14.59 10.15
C ASP A 99 0.08 -13.81 10.90
N VAL A 100 0.52 -12.66 10.38
CA VAL A 100 1.48 -11.78 11.05
C VAL A 100 0.85 -10.48 11.53
N ASN A 101 1.40 -9.94 12.61
CA ASN A 101 1.14 -8.56 13.02
C ASN A 101 2.11 -7.64 12.29
N PHE A 102 1.66 -6.43 11.96
CA PHE A 102 2.49 -5.42 11.31
C PHE A 102 2.10 -4.01 11.74
N THR A 103 3.00 -3.06 11.50
CA THR A 103 2.76 -1.63 11.60
C THR A 103 3.01 -1.01 10.23
N LEU A 104 2.06 -0.25 9.72
CA LEU A 104 2.20 0.53 8.48
C LEU A 104 2.19 2.02 8.83
N SER A 105 3.28 2.72 8.50
CA SER A 105 3.45 4.14 8.77
C SER A 105 4.22 4.82 7.65
N ALA A 106 3.86 6.06 7.36
CA ALA A 106 4.58 6.93 6.44
C ALA A 106 4.36 8.39 6.81
N ASP A 107 5.35 9.23 6.54
CA ASP A 107 5.16 10.67 6.47
C ASP A 107 4.70 11.01 5.05
N VAL A 108 3.53 11.64 4.93
CA VAL A 108 2.91 11.95 3.63
C VAL A 108 2.92 13.45 3.40
N VAL A 109 3.54 13.86 2.29
CA VAL A 109 3.49 15.23 1.78
C VAL A 109 2.58 15.24 0.55
N LEU A 110 1.54 16.07 0.59
CA LEU A 110 0.68 16.30 -0.57
C LEU A 110 1.22 17.49 -1.37
N GLU A 111 1.85 17.22 -2.50
CA GLU A 111 2.33 18.27 -3.41
C GLU A 111 1.22 18.81 -4.31
N GLN A 112 0.30 17.94 -4.72
CA GLN A 112 -0.80 18.28 -5.61
C GLN A 112 -2.02 17.42 -5.25
N LEU A 113 -3.15 18.07 -4.92
CA LEU A 113 -4.44 17.44 -4.65
C LEU A 113 -5.54 18.27 -5.32
N GLY A 114 -6.41 17.63 -6.11
CA GLY A 114 -7.48 18.31 -6.84
C GLY A 114 -7.13 18.58 -8.31
N PRO A 115 -7.86 19.50 -8.96
CA PRO A 115 -7.60 19.86 -10.36
C PRO A 115 -6.29 20.62 -10.55
N GLU A 116 -5.55 20.32 -11.61
CA GLU A 116 -4.36 21.05 -12.07
C GLU A 116 -4.72 22.21 -13.03
N THR A 117 -5.94 22.22 -13.55
CA THR A 117 -6.42 23.21 -14.53
C THR A 117 -6.99 24.48 -13.90
N GLY A 118 -6.92 24.62 -12.58
CA GLY A 118 -7.54 25.73 -11.84
C GLY A 118 -9.05 25.59 -11.63
N ALA A 119 -9.65 24.47 -12.04
CA ALA A 119 -11.02 24.13 -11.72
C ALA A 119 -11.21 23.95 -10.20
N THR A 120 -12.44 24.15 -9.71
CA THR A 120 -12.75 23.96 -8.29
C THR A 120 -12.68 22.48 -7.92
N PRO A 121 -11.97 22.10 -6.83
CA PRO A 121 -11.98 20.72 -6.33
C PRO A 121 -13.38 20.23 -5.99
N ASN A 122 -13.68 18.98 -6.33
CA ASN A 122 -14.98 18.37 -5.99
C ASN A 122 -14.97 17.71 -4.60
N ARG A 123 -13.83 17.74 -3.91
CA ARG A 123 -13.61 17.20 -2.56
C ARG A 123 -13.74 15.68 -2.48
N GLN A 124 -13.51 14.98 -3.60
CA GLN A 124 -13.48 13.52 -3.69
C GLN A 124 -12.08 12.98 -4.03
N GLU A 125 -11.06 13.82 -3.90
CA GLU A 125 -9.66 13.46 -4.07
C GLU A 125 -9.07 12.91 -2.76
N GLY A 126 -8.22 11.90 -2.85
CA GLY A 126 -7.63 11.26 -1.67
C GLY A 126 -6.30 10.61 -1.96
N ALA A 127 -5.44 10.59 -0.94
CA ALA A 127 -4.19 9.86 -0.90
C ALA A 127 -3.99 9.36 0.54
N GLY A 128 -3.32 8.23 0.71
CA GLY A 128 -3.07 7.69 2.05
C GLY A 128 -2.53 6.28 2.05
N LEU A 129 -2.54 5.69 3.24
CA LEU A 129 -2.16 4.30 3.47
C LEU A 129 -3.39 3.40 3.37
N MET A 130 -3.20 2.19 2.84
CA MET A 130 -4.25 1.20 2.67
C MET A 130 -3.73 -0.17 3.08
N VAL A 131 -4.60 -0.96 3.69
CA VAL A 131 -4.44 -2.39 3.93
C VAL A 131 -5.63 -3.08 3.26
N ARG A 132 -5.36 -4.20 2.59
CA ARG A 132 -6.37 -5.01 1.93
C ARG A 132 -6.18 -6.48 2.28
#